data_AF-A0A377AQX1-F1
#
_entry.id   AF-A0A377AQX1-F1
#
_cell.length_a   1.000
_cell.length_b   1.000
_cell.length_c   1.000
_cell.angle_alpha   90.00
_cell.angle_beta   90.00
_cell.angle_gamma   90.00
#
_symmetry.space_group_name_H-M   'P 1'
#
loop_
_entity.id
_entity.type
_entity.pdbx_description
1 polymer ?
#
loop_
_entity_poly.entity_id
_entity_poly.type
_entity_poly.pdbx_seq_one_letter_code
_entity_poly.pdbx_strand_id
1 'polypeptide(L)'
;MLNSFKLSLQYILRKLWLTRLAGWGASKRAGWLTKLVIDLFVKYYKVDMKEAQKPDTASYRTFNEFFVRPLRDEVRPIDTDPNVLVMPADGVISQLG
;
A
#
# COMPACT_ATOMS: atom_id res chain seq x y z
N MET A 1 3.72 -9.49 -26.09
CA MET A 1 3.54 -8.09 -26.56
C MET A 1 3.24 -7.12 -25.43
N LEU A 2 2.27 -7.40 -24.54
CA LEU A 2 1.92 -6.48 -23.43
C LEU A 2 3.09 -6.20 -22.47
N ASN A 3 3.94 -7.20 -22.17
CA ASN A 3 5.10 -7.01 -21.30
C ASN A 3 6.14 -6.06 -21.91
N SER A 4 6.46 -6.22 -23.19
CA SER A 4 7.36 -5.31 -23.91
C SER A 4 6.81 -3.88 -23.92
N PHE A 5 5.49 -3.72 -24.10
CA PHE A 5 4.84 -2.41 -24.00
C PHE A 5 4.98 -1.79 -22.60
N LYS A 6 4.73 -2.56 -21.52
CA LYS A 6 4.92 -2.10 -20.12
C LYS A 6 6.37 -1.68 -19.85
N LEU A 7 7.34 -2.44 -20.36
CA LEU A 7 8.77 -2.13 -20.23
C LEU A 7 9.14 -0.84 -20.95
N SER A 8 8.71 -0.68 -22.21
CA SER A 8 8.94 0.54 -22.97
C SER A 8 8.32 1.76 -22.28
N LEU A 9 7.09 1.62 -21.76
CA LEU A 9 6.43 2.67 -20.99
C LEU A 9 7.23 3.03 -19.73
N GLN A 10 7.68 2.03 -18.95
CA GLN A 10 8.52 2.25 -17.77
C GLN A 10 9.84 2.96 -18.10
N TYR A 11 10.42 2.68 -19.26
CA TYR A 11 11.67 3.30 -19.72
C TYR A 11 11.47 4.77 -20.08
N ILE A 12 10.43 5.08 -20.85
CA ILE A 12 10.15 6.42 -21.38
C ILE A 12 9.61 7.37 -20.29
N LEU A 13 8.81 6.86 -19.35
CA LEU A 13 8.21 7.68 -18.31
C LEU A 13 9.27 8.33 -17.41
N ARG A 14 9.12 9.64 -17.19
CA ARG A 14 9.86 10.42 -16.20
C ARG A 14 9.39 10.07 -14.78
N LYS A 15 9.83 8.90 -14.28
CA LYS A 15 9.43 8.30 -13.01
C LYS A 15 9.45 9.27 -11.83
N LEU A 16 10.50 10.10 -11.71
CA LEU A 16 10.62 11.07 -10.61
C LEU A 16 9.48 12.09 -10.56
N TRP A 17 9.03 12.57 -11.72
CA TRP A 17 7.92 13.53 -11.80
C TRP A 17 6.60 12.88 -11.41
N LEU A 18 6.38 11.64 -11.85
CA LEU A 18 5.21 10.86 -11.44
C LEU A 18 5.20 10.59 -9.94
N THR A 19 6.34 10.22 -9.35
CA THR A 19 6.45 10.02 -7.90
C THR A 19 6.12 11.30 -7.14
N ARG A 20 6.66 12.45 -7.56
CA ARG A 20 6.37 13.74 -6.93
C ARG A 20 4.90 14.14 -7.06
N LEU A 21 4.30 13.95 -8.24
CA LEU A 21 2.89 14.24 -8.48
C LEU A 21 1.98 13.34 -7.64
N ALA A 22 2.28 12.04 -7.60
CA ALA A 22 1.54 11.06 -6.80
C ALA A 22 1.66 11.38 -5.31
N GLY A 23 2.87 11.66 -4.81
CA GLY A 23 3.08 12.04 -3.40
C GLY A 23 2.41 13.36 -3.03
N TRP A 24 2.45 14.36 -3.93
CA TRP A 24 1.71 15.61 -3.74
C TRP A 24 0.21 15.36 -3.64
N GLY A 25 -0.38 14.56 -4.54
CA GLY A 25 -1.80 14.24 -4.48
C GLY A 25 -2.17 13.41 -3.24
N ALA A 26 -1.37 12.38 -2.94
CA ALA A 26 -1.61 11.46 -1.84
C ALA A 26 -1.47 12.08 -0.45
N SER A 27 -0.79 13.23 -0.33
CA SER A 27 -0.68 14.02 0.91
C SER A 27 -1.77 15.08 1.08
N LYS A 28 -2.60 15.34 0.05
CA LYS A 28 -3.71 16.30 0.16
C LYS A 28 -4.90 15.70 0.91
N ARG A 29 -5.50 16.51 1.77
CA ARG A 29 -6.76 16.22 2.46
C ARG A 29 -7.93 16.70 1.60
N ALA A 30 -8.44 15.82 0.73
CA ALA A 30 -9.48 16.15 -0.23
C ALA A 30 -10.86 15.52 0.12
N GLY A 31 -11.02 15.05 1.37
CA GLY A 31 -12.30 14.54 1.89
C GLY A 31 -12.87 13.42 1.04
N TRP A 32 -14.01 13.66 0.39
CA TRP A 32 -14.72 12.67 -0.43
C TRP A 32 -13.86 12.12 -1.58
N LEU A 33 -12.99 12.96 -2.17
CA LEU A 33 -12.12 12.52 -3.27
C LEU A 33 -11.05 11.54 -2.78
N THR A 34 -10.46 11.81 -1.60
CA THR A 34 -9.51 10.90 -0.96
C THR A 34 -10.18 9.55 -0.68
N LYS A 35 -11.38 9.56 -0.11
CA LYS A 35 -12.15 8.34 0.15
C LYS A 35 -12.43 7.56 -1.13
N LEU A 36 -12.85 8.22 -2.20
CA LEU A 36 -13.12 7.57 -3.49
C LEU A 36 -11.86 6.86 -4.03
N VAL A 37 -10.71 7.52 -3.98
CA VAL A 37 -9.43 6.92 -4.42
C VAL A 37 -9.06 5.72 -3.56
N ILE A 38 -9.24 5.80 -2.24
CA ILE A 38 -9.01 4.68 -1.32
C ILE A 38 -9.95 3.52 -1.64
N ASP A 39 -11.25 3.76 -1.80
CA ASP A 39 -12.24 2.70 -2.10
C ASP A 39 -11.94 1.99 -3.43
N LEU A 40 -11.57 2.75 -4.45
CA LEU A 40 -11.14 2.18 -5.74
C LEU A 40 -9.87 1.34 -5.59
N PHE A 41 -8.91 1.81 -4.78
CA PHE A 41 -7.68 1.07 -4.50
C PHE A 41 -7.96 -0.25 -3.77
N VAL A 42 -8.78 -0.21 -2.71
CA VAL A 42 -9.22 -1.39 -1.96
C VAL A 42 -9.89 -2.40 -2.88
N LYS A 43 -10.79 -1.95 -3.75
CA LYS A 43 -11.50 -2.82 -4.69
C LYS A 43 -10.57 -3.44 -5.73
N TYR A 44 -9.69 -2.64 -6.33
CA TYR A 44 -8.82 -3.10 -7.42
C TYR A 44 -7.72 -4.05 -6.91
N TYR A 45 -7.07 -3.71 -5.79
CA TYR A 45 -6.00 -4.49 -5.19
C TYR A 45 -6.48 -5.54 -4.19
N LYS A 46 -7.80 -5.63 -3.94
CA LYS A 46 -8.42 -6.55 -2.98
C LYS A 46 -7.80 -6.43 -1.58
N VAL A 47 -7.59 -5.19 -1.14
CA VAL A 47 -6.99 -4.92 0.17
C VAL A 47 -7.92 -5.43 1.27
N ASP A 48 -7.40 -6.25 2.19
CA ASP A 48 -8.19 -6.69 3.33
C ASP A 48 -8.25 -5.58 4.40
N MET A 49 -9.42 -4.96 4.52
CA MET A 49 -9.67 -3.92 5.52
C MET A 49 -10.04 -4.50 6.89
N LYS A 50 -10.31 -5.81 7.01
CA LYS A 50 -10.59 -6.46 8.30
C LYS A 50 -9.35 -6.58 9.18
N GLU A 51 -8.16 -6.55 8.59
CA GLU A 51 -6.89 -6.53 9.33
C GLU A 51 -6.49 -5.13 9.80
N ALA A 52 -7.03 -4.07 9.19
CA ALA A 52 -6.70 -2.70 9.55
C ALA A 52 -7.29 -2.33 10.92
N GLN A 53 -6.55 -1.55 11.70
CA GLN A 53 -7.04 -1.02 12.98
C GLN A 53 -8.26 -0.08 12.79
N LYS A 54 -8.33 0.59 11.64
CA LYS A 54 -9.47 1.40 11.19
C LYS A 54 -10.02 0.81 9.88
N PRO A 55 -10.98 -0.13 9.94
CA PRO A 55 -11.52 -0.76 8.74
C PRO A 55 -12.30 0.19 7.82
N ASP A 56 -12.91 1.24 8.38
CA ASP A 56 -13.64 2.23 7.60
C ASP A 56 -12.70 3.13 6.79
N THR A 57 -12.81 3.09 5.46
CA THR A 57 -12.00 3.88 4.52
C THR A 57 -12.23 5.39 4.67
N ALA A 58 -13.38 5.82 5.20
CA ALA A 58 -13.65 7.23 5.48
C ALA A 58 -12.83 7.79 6.65
N SER A 59 -12.19 6.93 7.46
CA SER A 59 -11.40 7.34 8.62
C SER A 59 -10.06 7.98 8.27
N TYR A 60 -9.59 7.82 7.03
CA TYR A 60 -8.27 8.29 6.59
C TYR A 60 -8.38 9.66 5.91
N ARG A 61 -7.58 10.64 6.36
CA ARG A 61 -7.66 12.02 5.86
C ARG A 61 -6.91 12.22 4.55
N THR A 62 -5.92 11.37 4.28
CA THR A 62 -5.09 11.39 3.06
C THR A 62 -4.87 9.97 2.57
N PHE A 63 -4.52 9.81 1.28
CA PHE A 63 -4.20 8.49 0.75
C PHE A 63 -2.92 7.92 1.40
N ASN A 64 -1.93 8.78 1.70
CA ASN A 64 -0.71 8.34 2.39
C ASN A 64 -1.00 7.76 3.77
N GLU A 65 -1.92 8.38 4.52
CA GLU A 65 -2.35 7.86 5.84
C GLU A 65 -2.98 6.47 5.71
N PHE A 66 -3.77 6.23 4.68
CA PHE A 66 -4.31 4.90 4.35
C PHE A 66 -3.22 3.92 3.90
N PHE A 67 -2.24 4.38 3.12
CA PHE A 67 -1.17 3.54 2.59
C PHE A 67 -0.30 2.95 3.71
N VAL A 68 -0.09 3.70 4.78
CA VAL A 68 0.63 3.26 5.99
C VAL A 68 -0.32 2.87 7.13
N ARG A 69 -1.55 2.47 6.81
CA ARG A 69 -2.57 2.16 7.81
C ARG A 69 -2.04 1.18 8.88
N PRO A 70 -2.29 1.43 10.17
CA PRO A 70 -1.97 0.47 11.22
C PRO A 70 -2.83 -0.78 11.07
N LEU A 71 -2.23 -1.94 11.34
CA LEU A 71 -2.94 -3.20 11.49
C LEU A 71 -3.42 -3.38 12.94
N ARG A 72 -4.38 -4.28 13.14
CA ARG A 72 -4.79 -4.71 14.48
C ARG A 72 -3.66 -5.52 15.13
N ASP A 73 -3.42 -5.33 16.42
CA ASP A 73 -2.28 -5.94 17.13
C ASP A 73 -2.35 -7.48 17.12
N GLU A 74 -3.56 -8.03 17.09
CA GLU A 74 -3.81 -9.47 17.14
C GLU A 74 -3.61 -10.19 15.79
N VAL A 75 -3.48 -9.49 14.66
CA VAL A 75 -3.42 -10.15 13.34
C VAL A 75 -2.03 -10.60 12.92
N ARG A 76 -0.98 -10.22 13.67
CA ARG A 76 0.42 -10.59 13.42
C ARG A 76 1.13 -10.93 14.75
N PRO A 77 0.79 -12.06 15.39
CA PRO A 77 1.51 -12.51 16.59
C PRO A 77 2.99 -12.76 16.26
N ILE A 78 3.88 -12.25 17.11
CA ILE A 78 5.33 -12.40 16.96
C ILE A 78 5.78 -13.68 17.67
N ASP A 79 6.63 -14.47 17.03
CA ASP A 79 7.27 -15.63 17.65
C ASP A 79 8.17 -15.18 18.81
N THR A 80 8.03 -15.85 19.96
CA THR A 80 8.74 -15.48 21.20
C THR A 80 10.04 -16.24 21.40
N ASP A 81 10.37 -17.24 20.58
CA ASP A 81 11.63 -17.97 20.71
C ASP A 81 12.82 -17.05 20.35
N PRO A 82 13.74 -16.78 21.31
CA PRO A 82 14.88 -15.91 21.05
C PRO A 82 15.89 -16.48 20.03
N ASN A 83 15.76 -17.74 19.62
CA ASN A 83 16.63 -18.39 18.64
C ASN A 83 16.02 -18.42 17.23
N VAL A 84 14.82 -17.84 17.03
CA VAL A 84 14.13 -17.80 15.75
C VAL A 84 14.15 -16.38 15.18
N LEU A 85 14.38 -16.27 13.87
CA LEU A 85 14.18 -15.03 13.13
C LEU A 85 12.75 -14.95 12.64
N VAL A 86 12.09 -13.81 12.87
CA VAL A 86 10.74 -13.54 12.35
C VAL A 86 10.80 -12.81 11.01
N MET A 87 9.71 -12.90 10.24
CA MET A 87 9.60 -12.17 8.98
C MET A 87 9.43 -10.66 9.23
N PRO A 88 10.10 -9.79 8.48
CA PRO A 88 10.09 -8.34 8.72
C PRO A 88 8.87 -7.62 8.12
N ALA A 89 8.16 -8.25 7.17
CA ALA A 89 7.06 -7.61 6.44
C ALA A 89 6.10 -8.62 5.80
N ASP A 90 4.87 -8.17 5.57
CA ASP A 90 3.89 -8.87 4.74
C ASP A 90 4.27 -8.78 3.26
N GLY A 91 4.31 -9.90 2.56
CA GLY A 91 4.65 -9.92 1.14
C GLY A 91 4.88 -11.32 0.59
N VAL A 92 5.67 -11.38 -0.48
CA VAL A 92 6.09 -12.63 -1.12
C VAL A 92 7.60 -12.66 -1.23
N ILE A 93 8.21 -13.83 -1.04
CA ILE A 93 9.64 -13.98 -1.23
C ILE A 93 9.95 -13.94 -2.72
N SER A 94 10.78 -12.97 -3.13
CA SER A 94 11.24 -12.89 -4.52
C SER A 94 12.35 -13.90 -4.79
N GLN A 95 13.38 -13.90 -3.95
CA GLN A 95 14.57 -14.77 -4.01
C GLN A 95 15.13 -14.90 -2.58
N LEU A 96 15.76 -16.02 -2.26
CA LEU A 96 16.45 -16.27 -0.98
C LEU A 96 17.61 -17.25 -1.22
N GLY A 97 18.68 -17.14 -0.42
CA GLY A 97 19.88 -17.98 -0.53
C GLY A 97 21.16 -17.16 -0.72
#